data_AF-A0A6P0U740-F1
#
_entry.id   AF-A0A6P0U740-F1
#
_cell.length_a   1.000
_cell.length_b   1.000
_cell.length_c   1.000
_cell.angle_alpha   90.00
_cell.angle_beta   90.00
_cell.angle_gamma   90.00
#
_symmetry.space_group_name_H-M   'P 1'
#
loop_
_entity.id
_entity.type
_entity.pdbx_description
1 polymer ?
#
loop_
_entity_poly.entity_id
_entity_poly.type
_entity_poly.pdbx_seq_one_letter_code
_entity_poly.pdbx_strand_id
1 'polypeptide(L)'
;MVKLEHYRKIITQILEKHAQNKPSHGEIEPLLLCDLITDNYLLLDTGWDKTGRVHAVVLHLRIVGEKIWIESDGTERGIALELLEQDISKEDIVLGFIRPKSRHLTDFSVA
;
A
#
# COMPACT_ATOMS: atom_id res chain seq x y z
N MET A 1 -6.71 -2.36 -19.81
CA MET A 1 -7.86 -1.66 -19.20
C MET A 1 -8.52 -2.47 -18.09
N VAL A 2 -9.05 -3.67 -18.35
CA VAL A 2 -9.73 -4.47 -17.29
C VAL A 2 -8.82 -4.81 -16.12
N LYS A 3 -7.57 -5.25 -16.37
CA LYS A 3 -6.56 -5.55 -15.33
C LYS A 3 -6.23 -4.34 -14.46
N LEU A 4 -5.98 -3.19 -15.09
CA LEU A 4 -5.69 -1.94 -14.39
C LEU A 4 -6.86 -1.51 -13.49
N GLU A 5 -8.08 -1.44 -14.01
CA GLU A 5 -9.26 -1.09 -13.20
C GLU A 5 -9.50 -2.07 -12.05
N HIS A 6 -9.24 -3.36 -12.27
CA HIS A 6 -9.29 -4.36 -11.22
C HIS A 6 -8.28 -4.09 -10.10
N TYR A 7 -7.03 -3.74 -10.44
CA TYR A 7 -6.00 -3.40 -9.47
C TYR A 7 -6.32 -2.13 -8.69
N ARG A 8 -6.76 -1.08 -9.39
CA ARG A 8 -7.21 0.17 -8.76
C ARG A 8 -8.30 -0.09 -7.73
N LYS A 9 -9.27 -0.93 -8.07
CA LYS A 9 -10.35 -1.34 -7.17
C LYS A 9 -9.82 -2.10 -5.95
N ILE A 10 -9.00 -3.14 -6.16
CA ILE A 10 -8.45 -3.95 -5.06
C ILE A 10 -7.60 -3.09 -4.12
N ILE A 11 -6.68 -2.28 -4.67
CA ILE A 11 -5.82 -1.42 -3.87
C ILE A 11 -6.67 -0.45 -3.04
N THR A 12 -7.64 0.23 -3.66
CA THR A 12 -8.53 1.16 -2.96
C THR A 12 -9.29 0.47 -1.84
N GLN A 13 -9.85 -0.72 -2.08
CA GLN A 13 -10.57 -1.50 -1.06
C GLN A 13 -9.69 -1.90 0.12
N ILE A 14 -8.45 -2.32 -0.14
CA ILE A 14 -7.48 -2.66 0.91
C ILE A 14 -7.18 -1.41 1.75
N LEU A 15 -6.88 -0.28 1.12
CA LEU A 15 -6.58 0.95 1.85
C LEU A 15 -7.79 1.47 2.64
N GLU A 16 -9.01 1.41 2.07
CA GLU A 16 -10.25 1.79 2.77
C GLU A 16 -10.47 0.93 4.03
N LYS A 17 -10.24 -0.38 3.92
CA LYS A 17 -10.32 -1.30 5.06
C LYS A 17 -9.30 -0.94 6.15
N HIS A 18 -8.07 -0.60 5.78
CA HIS A 18 -7.06 -0.17 6.74
C HIS A 18 -7.36 1.20 7.35
N ALA A 19 -7.91 2.13 6.58
CA ALA A 19 -8.32 3.45 7.07
C ALA A 19 -9.45 3.41 8.11
N GLN A 20 -10.25 2.33 8.16
CA GLN A 20 -11.26 2.14 9.20
C GLN A 20 -10.64 1.85 10.59
N ASN A 21 -9.39 1.36 10.63
CA ASN A 21 -8.70 1.05 11.87
C ASN A 21 -7.98 2.29 12.41
N LYS A 22 -8.76 3.20 13.01
CA LYS A 22 -8.19 4.37 13.68
C LYS A 22 -7.27 3.93 14.83
N PRO A 23 -6.04 4.46 14.94
CA PRO A 23 -5.19 4.22 16.10
C PRO A 23 -5.93 4.52 17.40
N SER A 24 -5.82 3.61 18.37
CA SER A 24 -6.52 3.71 19.66
C SER A 24 -5.89 4.72 20.63
N HIS A 25 -4.75 5.32 20.26
CA HIS A 25 -4.00 6.26 21.07
C HIS A 25 -3.93 7.62 20.38
N GLY A 26 -4.17 8.68 21.14
CA GLY A 26 -4.12 10.06 20.63
C GLY A 26 -5.29 10.43 19.72
N GLU A 27 -5.17 11.61 19.13
CA GLU A 27 -6.08 12.15 18.13
C GLU A 27 -5.42 12.02 16.76
N ILE A 28 -5.48 10.79 16.21
CA ILE A 28 -4.87 10.45 14.92
C ILE A 28 -5.96 10.16 13.90
N GLU A 29 -5.93 10.87 12.79
CA GLU A 29 -6.81 10.71 11.65
C GLU A 29 -6.08 9.93 10.53
N PRO A 30 -6.64 8.80 10.07
CA PRO A 30 -6.18 8.14 8.87
C PRO A 30 -6.72 8.88 7.64
N LEU A 31 -5.83 9.38 6.79
CA LEU A 31 -6.14 10.03 5.52
C LEU A 31 -5.87 9.10 4.35
N LEU A 32 -6.92 8.83 3.57
CA LEU A 32 -6.83 8.09 2.32
C LEU A 32 -6.58 9.06 1.16
N LEU A 33 -5.48 8.84 0.44
CA LEU A 33 -5.07 9.64 -0.72
C LEU A 33 -4.96 8.72 -1.94
N CYS A 34 -5.96 8.79 -2.83
CA CYS A 34 -6.00 8.00 -4.06
C CYS A 34 -5.94 8.93 -5.28
N ASP A 35 -4.80 8.95 -5.97
CA ASP A 35 -4.62 9.65 -7.23
C ASP A 35 -4.74 8.65 -8.39
N LEU A 36 -5.89 8.66 -9.06
CA LEU A 36 -6.18 7.81 -10.22
C LEU A 36 -5.51 8.27 -11.52
N ILE A 37 -4.97 9.50 -11.56
CA ILE A 37 -4.28 10.06 -12.73
C ILE A 37 -2.85 9.52 -12.76
N THR A 38 -2.17 9.50 -11.62
CA THR A 38 -0.77 9.03 -11.50
C THR A 38 -0.64 7.63 -10.91
N ASP A 39 -1.77 6.99 -10.56
CA ASP A 39 -1.84 5.68 -9.92
C ASP A 39 -1.00 5.59 -8.63
N ASN A 40 -1.21 6.56 -7.73
CA ASN A 40 -0.62 6.59 -6.40
C ASN A 40 -1.70 6.46 -5.31
N TYR A 41 -1.49 5.54 -4.37
CA TYR A 41 -2.45 5.19 -3.33
C TYR A 41 -1.75 5.18 -1.98
N LEU A 42 -2.15 6.08 -1.08
CA LEU A 42 -1.50 6.25 0.22
C LEU A 42 -2.52 6.24 1.35
N LEU A 43 -2.12 5.61 2.46
CA LEU A 43 -2.74 5.79 3.76
C LEU A 43 -1.76 6.57 4.63
N LEU A 44 -2.14 7.77 5.03
CA LEU A 44 -1.34 8.67 5.85
C LEU A 44 -2.02 8.87 7.20
N ASP A 45 -1.31 8.56 8.28
CA ASP A 45 -1.76 8.95 9.62
C ASP A 45 -1.31 10.37 9.92
N THR A 46 -2.26 11.21 10.34
CA THR A 46 -2.04 12.61 10.68
C THR A 46 -2.71 12.94 12.01
N GLY A 47 -1.99 13.51 12.96
CA GLY A 47 -2.60 13.80 14.25
C GLY A 47 -1.61 14.16 15.35
N TRP A 48 -2.05 13.97 16.58
CA TRP A 48 -1.20 14.13 17.76
C TRP A 48 -1.39 12.93 18.68
N ASP A 49 -0.29 12.41 19.18
CA ASP A 49 -0.29 11.40 20.24
C ASP A 49 0.38 11.96 21.51
N LYS A 50 0.57 11.10 22.52
CA LYS A 50 1.24 11.49 23.77
C LYS A 50 2.73 11.84 23.60
N THR A 51 3.35 11.47 22.48
CA THR A 51 4.78 11.66 22.21
C THR A 51 5.04 12.84 21.27
N GLY A 52 4.04 13.25 20.49
CA GLY A 52 4.10 14.46 19.66
C GLY A 52 3.26 14.35 18.39
N ARG A 53 3.74 15.03 17.35
CA ARG A 53 3.08 15.11 16.05
C ARG A 53 3.16 13.76 15.34
N VAL A 54 2.02 13.25 14.91
CA VAL A 54 1.91 12.10 14.00
C VAL A 54 1.72 12.63 12.58
N HIS A 55 2.62 12.24 11.68
CA HIS A 55 2.55 12.50 10.25
C HIS A 55 3.38 11.46 9.51
N ALA A 56 2.79 10.29 9.23
CA ALA A 56 3.51 9.13 8.73
C ALA A 56 2.70 8.36 7.69
N VAL A 57 3.37 7.94 6.62
CA VAL A 57 2.77 7.08 5.58
C VAL A 57 2.76 5.65 6.09
N VAL A 58 1.55 5.12 6.34
CA VAL A 58 1.34 3.75 6.82
C VAL A 58 1.42 2.76 5.65
N LEU A 59 0.79 3.10 4.52
CA LEU A 59 0.82 2.31 3.30
C LEU A 59 1.06 3.22 2.10
N HIS A 60 1.89 2.78 1.17
CA HIS A 60 2.04 3.43 -0.14
C HIS A 60 2.14 2.37 -1.22
N LEU A 61 1.15 2.37 -2.11
CA LEU A 61 1.11 1.52 -3.29
C LEU A 61 1.04 2.37 -4.55
N ARG A 62 1.61 1.85 -5.63
CA ARG A 62 1.57 2.46 -6.95
C ARG A 62 1.22 1.43 -8.00
N ILE A 63 0.61 1.85 -9.10
CA ILE A 63 0.56 1.02 -10.30
C ILE A 63 1.51 1.62 -11.32
N VAL A 64 2.52 0.85 -11.73
CA VAL A 64 3.49 1.26 -12.75
C VAL A 64 3.43 0.24 -13.87
N GLY A 65 2.97 0.68 -15.04
CA GLY A 65 2.60 -0.24 -16.12
C GLY A 65 1.41 -1.11 -15.71
N GLU A 66 1.61 -2.42 -15.66
CA GLU A 66 0.57 -3.37 -15.22
C GLU A 66 0.95 -4.11 -13.94
N LYS A 67 1.73 -3.47 -13.06
CA LYS A 67 2.22 -4.07 -11.82
C LYS A 67 1.99 -3.15 -10.62
N ILE A 68 1.72 -3.77 -9.49
CA ILE A 68 1.49 -3.12 -8.20
C ILE A 68 2.82 -3.04 -7.46
N TRP A 69 3.29 -1.82 -7.21
CA TRP A 69 4.49 -1.54 -6.46
C TRP A 69 4.11 -1.22 -5.01
N ILE A 70 4.66 -1.97 -4.07
CA ILE A 70 4.54 -1.67 -2.63
C ILE A 70 5.77 -0.85 -2.24
N GLU A 71 5.57 0.45 -2.08
CA GLU A 71 6.64 1.41 -1.77
C GLU A 71 6.87 1.51 -0.25
N SER A 72 5.80 1.39 0.54
CA SER A 72 5.85 1.34 2.00
C SER A 72 4.75 0.45 2.55
N ASP A 73 5.09 -0.35 3.56
CA ASP A 73 4.17 -1.26 4.24
C ASP A 73 4.44 -1.24 5.75
N GLY A 74 3.59 -0.52 6.49
CA GLY A 74 3.61 -0.44 7.94
C GLY A 74 2.72 -1.48 8.62
N THR A 75 2.16 -2.44 7.89
CA THR A 75 1.26 -3.46 8.47
C THR A 75 2.04 -4.67 8.98
N GLU A 76 1.57 -5.28 10.07
CA GLU A 76 2.21 -6.49 10.61
C GLU A 76 2.04 -7.72 9.71
N ARG A 77 0.85 -7.86 9.09
CA ARG A 77 0.54 -8.98 8.18
C ARG A 77 1.29 -8.86 6.86
N GLY A 78 1.54 -7.64 6.39
CA GLY A 78 2.11 -7.35 5.09
C GLY A 78 1.04 -7.29 3.99
N ILE A 79 0.96 -6.17 3.28
CA ILE A 79 -0.02 -5.93 2.23
C ILE A 79 0.18 -6.82 1.00
N ALA A 80 1.40 -7.33 0.80
CA ALA A 80 1.67 -8.31 -0.23
C ALA A 80 0.79 -9.56 -0.07
N LEU A 81 0.57 -10.05 1.15
CA LEU A 81 -0.29 -11.21 1.40
C LEU A 81 -1.76 -10.89 1.12
N GLU A 82 -2.23 -9.71 1.51
CA GLU A 82 -3.62 -9.29 1.24
C GLU A 82 -3.89 -9.16 -0.27
N LEU A 83 -2.90 -8.73 -1.06
CA LEU A 83 -3.01 -8.74 -2.51
C LEU A 83 -3.13 -10.17 -3.08
N LEU A 84 -2.33 -11.12 -2.58
CA LEU A 84 -2.43 -12.52 -2.99
C LEU A 84 -3.79 -13.13 -2.66
N GLU A 85 -4.38 -12.77 -1.50
CA GLU A 85 -5.72 -13.20 -1.09
C GLU A 85 -6.84 -12.62 -1.96
N GLN A 86 -6.55 -11.56 -2.71
CA GLN A 86 -7.44 -10.97 -3.72
C GLN A 86 -7.11 -11.46 -5.15
N ASP A 87 -6.47 -12.63 -5.25
CA ASP A 87 -6.10 -13.29 -6.51
C ASP A 87 -5.13 -12.49 -7.40
N ILE A 88 -4.35 -11.56 -6.82
CA ILE A 88 -3.25 -10.91 -7.53
C ILE A 88 -2.06 -11.86 -7.62
N SER A 89 -1.52 -12.07 -8.82
CA SER A 89 -0.32 -12.90 -9.00
C SER A 89 0.91 -12.25 -8.34
N LYS A 90 1.79 -13.08 -7.75
CA LYS A 90 3.12 -12.63 -7.27
C LYS A 90 3.94 -11.95 -8.37
N GLU A 91 3.74 -12.35 -9.62
CA GLU A 91 4.41 -11.76 -10.80
C GLU A 91 3.92 -10.34 -11.12
N ASP A 92 2.76 -9.94 -10.60
CA ASP A 92 2.21 -8.60 -10.77
C ASP A 92 2.52 -7.68 -9.59
N ILE A 93 3.21 -8.18 -8.56
CA ILE A 93 3.57 -7.41 -7.36
C ILE A 93 5.08 -7.17 -7.35
N VAL A 94 5.48 -5.94 -7.07
CA VAL A 94 6.88 -5.54 -6.88
C VAL A 94 7.05 -5.01 -5.46
N LEU A 95 8.01 -5.57 -4.73
CA LEU A 95 8.42 -5.02 -3.43
C LEU A 95 9.34 -3.81 -3.66
N GLY A 96 8.74 -2.62 -3.79
CA GLY A 96 9.41 -1.36 -4.11
C GLY A 96 10.48 -0.97 -3.08
N PHE A 97 10.18 -1.20 -1.79
CA PHE A 97 11.10 -0.97 -0.67
C PHE A 97 12.32 -1.91 -0.65
N ILE A 98 12.31 -3.01 -1.40
CA ILE A 98 13.48 -3.87 -1.57
C ILE A 98 14.39 -3.30 -2.67
N ARG A 99 15.69 -3.23 -2.39
CA ARG A 99 16.70 -2.74 -3.35
C ARG A 99 16.58 -3.51 -4.67
N PRO A 100 16.63 -2.84 -5.85
CA PRO A 100 16.47 -3.51 -7.14
C PRO A 100 17.36 -4.74 -7.34
N LYS A 101 18.64 -4.64 -6.90
CA LYS A 101 19.61 -5.74 -6.99
C LYS A 101 19.27 -6.95 -6.13
N SER A 102 18.40 -6.82 -5.14
CA SER A 102 18.02 -7.89 -4.21
C SER A 102 16.64 -8.48 -4.51
N ARG A 103 15.84 -7.87 -5.41
CA ARG A 103 14.47 -8.34 -5.69
C ARG A 103 14.41 -9.74 -6.28
N HIS A 104 15.44 -10.16 -7.03
CA HIS A 104 15.55 -11.51 -7.57
C HIS A 104 15.67 -12.61 -6.50
N LEU A 105 15.94 -12.24 -5.24
CA LEU A 105 15.96 -13.15 -4.09
C LEU A 105 14.59 -13.29 -3.42
N THR A 106 13.57 -12.59 -3.92
CA THR A 106 12.20 -12.63 -3.43
C THR A 106 11.32 -13.44 -4.38
N ASP A 107 10.17 -13.92 -3.90
CA ASP A 107 9.18 -14.62 -4.75
C ASP A 107 8.36 -13.68 -5.65
N PHE A 108 8.64 -12.37 -5.62
CA PHE A 108 7.86 -11.32 -6.29
C PHE A 108 8.58 -10.80 -7.54
N SER A 109 7.88 -9.98 -8.33
CA SER A 109 8.46 -9.37 -9.53
C SER A 109 9.62 -8.42 -9.20
N VAL A 110 10.60 -8.37 -10.11
CA VAL A 110 11.78 -7.49 -10.00
C VAL A 110 11.52 -6.06 -10.46
N ALA A 111 10.53 -5.88 -11.34
CA ALA A 111 10.05 -4.63 -11.92
C ALA A 111 8.61 -4.79 -12.39
#